data_AF-A0A136WJ80-F1
#
_entry.id   AF-A0A136WJ80-F1
#
_cell.length_a   1.000
_cell.length_b   1.000
_cell.length_c   1.000
_cell.angle_alpha   90.00
_cell.angle_beta   90.00
_cell.angle_gamma   90.00
#
_symmetry.space_group_name_H-M   'P 1'
#
loop_
_entity.id
_entity.type
_entity.pdbx_description
1 polymer ?
#
loop_
_entity_poly.entity_id
_entity_poly.type
_entity_poly.pdbx_seq_one_letter_code
_entity_poly.pdbx_strand_id
1 'polypeptide(L)' 'MDKQEKCALMQERIDNGDIFSKAKNKDTCPNCGAVTDKDNDNYCWKCGEKLV' A
#
# COMPACT_ATOMS: atom_id res chain seq x y z
N MET A 1 -13.86 47.82 -2.79
CA MET A 1 -13.51 46.38 -2.80
C MET A 1 -13.23 46.01 -1.36
N ASP A 2 -14.07 45.11 -0.87
CA ASP A 2 -14.52 45.01 0.51
C ASP A 2 -13.58 44.28 1.46
N LYS A 3 -13.62 44.76 2.71
CA LYS A 3 -13.64 44.01 3.97
C LYS A 3 -13.14 42.55 3.91
N GLN A 4 -11.92 42.35 4.39
CA GLN A 4 -11.63 41.48 5.55
C GLN A 4 -12.14 40.03 5.58
N GLU A 5 -12.47 39.39 4.45
CA GLU A 5 -12.83 37.97 4.41
C GLU A 5 -11.66 37.05 4.03
N LYS A 6 -10.51 37.24 4.66
CA LYS A 6 -9.51 36.17 4.72
C LYS A 6 -9.09 35.95 6.16
N CYS A 7 -10.06 35.45 6.93
CA CYS A 7 -9.83 34.61 8.08
C CYS A 7 -8.60 33.75 7.85
N ALA A 8 -7.52 34.13 8.52
CA ALA A 8 -6.37 33.29 8.76
C ALA A 8 -6.84 32.11 9.61
N LEU A 9 -7.35 31.07 8.96
CA LEU A 9 -7.44 29.74 9.52
C LEU A 9 -6.34 28.91 8.86
N MET A 10 -5.31 28.72 9.68
CA MET A 10 -4.15 27.87 9.51
C MET A 10 -4.52 26.57 8.79
N GLN A 11 -3.92 26.32 7.63
CA GLN A 11 -3.81 24.94 7.18
C GLN A 11 -2.73 24.28 8.04
N GLU A 12 -3.20 23.38 8.89
CA GLU A 12 -2.39 22.65 9.86
C GLU A 12 -1.34 21.77 9.18
N ARG A 13 -0.25 21.61 9.91
CA ARG A 13 1.04 21.03 9.54
C ARG A 13 0.90 19.54 9.24
N ILE A 14 1.39 19.11 8.08
CA ILE A 14 1.68 17.72 7.77
C ILE A 14 2.89 17.32 8.62
N ASP A 15 2.66 16.59 9.71
CA ASP A 15 3.69 15.77 10.34
C ASP A 15 3.01 14.55 10.97
N ASN A 16 3.13 13.40 10.33
CA ASN A 16 3.12 12.10 10.98
C ASN A 16 3.66 11.07 9.99
N GLY A 17 4.92 10.71 10.21
CA GLY A 17 5.67 9.74 9.43
C GLY A 17 5.01 8.36 9.36
N ASP A 18 5.25 7.72 8.21
CA ASP A 18 5.44 6.27 8.05
C ASP A 18 4.34 5.35 8.61
N ILE A 19 3.14 5.39 8.03
CA ILE A 19 2.08 4.42 8.35
C ILE A 19 1.94 3.39 7.22
N PHE A 20 2.64 2.26 7.40
CA PHE A 20 2.65 1.04 6.59
C PHE A 20 3.46 1.04 5.28
N SER A 21 4.78 1.17 5.44
CA SER A 21 5.71 0.25 4.75
C SER A 21 5.47 -1.18 5.23
N LYS A 22 4.29 -1.76 4.95
CA LYS A 22 4.15 -3.22 4.96
C LYS A 22 4.87 -3.64 3.70
N ALA A 23 6.17 -3.94 3.83
CA ALA A 23 6.91 -4.74 2.88
C ALA A 23 6.19 -6.09 2.80
N LYS A 24 5.08 -6.08 2.06
CA LYS A 24 4.32 -7.24 1.63
C LYS A 24 5.37 -8.15 1.02
N ASN A 25 5.61 -9.27 1.66
CA ASN A 25 6.47 -10.34 1.21
C ASN A 25 5.87 -10.88 -0.09
N LYS A 26 6.10 -10.12 -1.17
CA LYS A 26 5.71 -10.42 -2.54
C LYS A 26 6.69 -11.47 -3.01
N ASP A 27 6.34 -12.72 -2.78
CA ASP A 27 7.05 -13.85 -3.32
C ASP A 27 6.72 -14.00 -4.79
N THR A 28 7.62 -14.65 -5.51
CA THR A 28 7.36 -15.03 -6.89
C THR A 28 7.04 -16.51 -6.92
N CYS A 29 5.95 -16.88 -7.58
CA CYS A 29 5.60 -18.27 -7.79
C CYS A 29 6.76 -18.98 -8.52
N PRO A 30 7.35 -20.04 -7.92
CA PRO A 30 8.50 -20.73 -8.50
C PRO A 30 8.15 -21.51 -9.79
N ASN A 31 6.86 -21.78 -9.99
CA ASN A 31 6.38 -22.53 -11.16
C ASN A 31 6.18 -21.62 -12.39
N CYS A 32 5.61 -20.43 -12.21
CA CYS A 32 5.17 -19.59 -13.34
C CYS A 32 5.70 -18.15 -13.35
N GLY A 33 6.48 -17.76 -12.33
CA GLY A 33 7.04 -16.42 -12.20
C GLY A 33 6.03 -15.32 -11.84
N ALA A 34 4.79 -15.66 -11.48
CA ALA A 34 3.79 -14.67 -11.07
C ALA A 34 4.12 -14.10 -9.68
N VAL A 35 3.88 -12.81 -9.47
CA VAL A 35 3.98 -12.20 -8.14
C VAL A 35 2.77 -12.64 -7.31
N THR A 36 3.05 -13.18 -6.12
CA THR A 36 2.06 -13.78 -5.22
C THR A 36 2.37 -13.39 -3.78
N ASP A 37 1.35 -13.11 -2.97
CA ASP A 37 1.54 -12.78 -1.57
C ASP A 37 1.52 -14.08 -0.75
N LYS A 38 2.69 -14.70 -0.50
CA LYS A 38 2.79 -16.00 0.21
C LYS A 38 2.09 -16.05 1.58
N ASP A 39 1.99 -14.90 2.24
CA ASP A 39 1.36 -14.77 3.55
C ASP A 39 -0.18 -14.93 3.51
N ASN A 40 -0.80 -14.69 2.34
CA ASN A 40 -2.25 -14.72 2.18
C ASN A 40 -2.70 -15.75 1.14
N ASP A 41 -1.89 -15.98 0.11
CA ASP A 41 -2.18 -16.90 -0.99
C ASP A 41 -1.57 -18.27 -0.73
N ASN A 42 -2.43 -19.27 -0.47
CA ASN A 42 -2.02 -20.68 -0.38
C ASN A 42 -1.73 -21.30 -1.76
N TYR A 43 -2.23 -20.66 -2.83
CA TYR A 43 -2.14 -21.13 -4.20
C TYR A 43 -1.88 -19.95 -5.13
N CYS A 44 -1.12 -20.19 -6.19
CA CYS A 44 -0.87 -19.19 -7.22
C CYS A 44 -2.14 -18.95 -8.02
N TRP A 45 -2.65 -17.73 -8.00
CA TRP A 45 -3.80 -17.29 -8.78
C TRP A 45 -3.60 -17.41 -10.31
N LYS A 46 -2.35 -17.51 -10.78
CA LYS A 46 -2.04 -17.57 -12.21
C LYS A 46 -1.91 -19.00 -12.76
N CYS A 47 -1.30 -19.93 -12.01
CA CYS A 47 -1.04 -21.30 -12.49
C CYS A 47 -1.66 -22.41 -11.63
N GLY A 48 -2.22 -22.09 -10.46
CA GLY A 48 -2.79 -23.06 -9.53
C GLY A 48 -1.76 -23.82 -8.68
N GLU A 49 -0.47 -23.52 -8.80
CA GLU A 49 0.58 -24.13 -7.98
C GLU A 49 0.40 -23.81 -6.50
N LYS A 50 0.65 -24.76 -5.61
CA LYS A 50 0.56 -24.54 -4.17
C LYS A 50 1.77 -23.74 -3.68
N LEU A 51 1.53 -22.57 -3.12
CA LEU A 51 2.57 -21.70 -2.53
C LEU A 51 2.72 -22.11 -1.07
N VAL A 52 3.45 -23.20 -0.84
CA VAL A 52 3.77 -23.72 0.50
C VAL A 52 4.83 -22.89 1.21
#